data_AF-A0A7C9JB70-F1
#
_entry.id   AF-A0A7C9JB70-F1
#
_cell.length_a   1.000
_cell.length_b   1.000
_cell.length_c   1.000
_cell.angle_alpha   90.00
_cell.angle_beta   90.00
_cell.angle_gamma   90.00
#
_symmetry.space_group_name_H-M   'P 1'
#
loop_
_entity.id
_entity.type
_entity.pdbx_description
1 polymer ?
#
loop_
_entity_poly.entity_id
_entity_poly.type
_entity_poly.pdbx_seq_one_letter_code
_entity_poly.pdbx_strand_id
1 'polypeptide(L)'
;MASQRAPVPLSELDRHFLEAIRTPGSPENLAVQQLAGATLGPDTSTATALRTLVDVARKAVLNEVMVTGYAALAAAQTEEDHAHRRAARRRTAEVSRDS
;
A
#
# COMPACT_ATOMS: atom_id res chain seq x y z
N MET A 1 -19.56 -17.90 6.26
CA MET A 1 -18.18 -18.39 6.37
C MET A 1 -17.82 -18.47 7.84
N ALA A 2 -17.34 -19.62 8.33
CA ALA A 2 -16.95 -19.76 9.73
C ALA A 2 -15.67 -18.94 10.00
N SER A 3 -15.69 -18.08 11.01
CA SER A 3 -14.50 -17.33 11.41
C SER A 3 -13.53 -18.28 12.13
N GLN A 4 -12.47 -18.70 11.44
CA GLN A 4 -11.41 -19.48 12.06
C GLN A 4 -10.64 -18.58 13.04
N ARG A 5 -10.65 -18.92 14.33
CA ARG A 5 -9.85 -18.22 15.33
C ARG A 5 -8.43 -18.77 15.28
N ALA A 6 -7.47 -17.91 14.97
CA ALA A 6 -6.04 -18.23 15.07
C ALA A 6 -5.43 -17.38 16.21
N PRO A 7 -4.78 -17.99 17.21
CA PRO A 7 -4.03 -17.23 18.21
C PRO A 7 -2.84 -16.53 17.54
N VAL A 8 -2.70 -15.23 17.79
CA VAL A 8 -1.56 -14.43 17.30
C VAL A 8 -0.61 -14.22 18.47
N PRO A 9 0.59 -14.84 18.47
CA PRO A 9 1.57 -14.59 19.51
C PRO A 9 2.11 -13.16 19.38
N LEU A 10 2.06 -12.41 20.48
CA LEU A 10 2.60 -11.05 20.57
C LEU A 10 3.91 -11.07 21.35
N SER A 11 4.95 -10.49 20.75
CA SER A 11 6.21 -10.20 21.42
C SER A 11 6.03 -9.11 22.49
N GLU A 12 7.02 -8.93 23.37
CA GLU A 12 6.99 -7.82 24.33
C GLU A 12 6.95 -6.45 23.65
N LEU A 13 7.64 -6.31 22.51
CA LEU A 13 7.64 -5.07 21.74
C LEU A 13 6.24 -4.77 21.17
N ASP A 14 5.53 -5.80 20.69
CA ASP A 14 4.15 -5.64 20.23
C ASP A 14 3.22 -5.18 21.36
N ARG A 15 3.39 -5.73 22.57
CA ARG A 15 2.60 -5.36 23.74
C ARG A 15 2.84 -3.92 24.16
N HIS A 16 4.10 -3.51 24.24
CA HIS A 16 4.47 -2.13 24.54
C HIS A 16 3.93 -1.14 23.51
N PHE A 17 4.02 -1.48 22.23
CA PHE A 17 3.47 -0.64 21.18
C PHE A 17 1.94 -0.54 21.24
N LEU A 18 1.25 -1.64 21.53
CA LEU A 18 -0.21 -1.63 21.74
C LEU A 18 -0.63 -0.78 22.93
N GLU A 19 0.15 -0.79 24.01
CA GLU A 19 -0.07 0.09 25.16
C GLU A 19 0.14 1.56 24.80
N ALA A 20 1.21 1.87 24.08
CA ALA A 20 1.48 3.23 23.59
C ALA A 20 0.33 3.74 22.72
N ILE A 21 -0.15 2.95 21.75
CA ILE A 21 -1.27 3.33 20.87
C ILE A 21 -2.57 3.57 21.65
N ARG A 22 -2.78 2.85 22.75
CA ARG A 22 -3.98 3.01 23.59
C ARG A 22 -3.85 4.17 24.58
N THR A 23 -2.65 4.68 24.80
CA THR A 23 -2.38 5.81 25.69
C THR A 23 -2.72 7.11 24.95
N PRO A 24 -3.77 7.84 25.36
CA PRO A 24 -4.18 9.05 24.66
C PRO A 24 -3.08 10.11 24.65
N GLY A 25 -2.80 10.67 23.48
CA GLY A 25 -1.81 11.73 23.31
C GLY A 25 -0.36 11.25 23.25
N SER A 26 -0.10 9.94 23.31
CA SER A 26 1.22 9.42 22.96
C SER A 26 1.51 9.67 21.46
N PRO A 27 2.79 9.77 21.06
CA PRO A 27 3.15 9.89 19.65
C PRO A 27 2.56 8.79 18.77
N GLU A 28 2.57 7.55 19.25
CA GLU A 28 2.03 6.38 18.56
C GLU A 28 0.51 6.46 18.40
N ASN A 29 -0.20 6.85 19.46
CA ASN A 29 -1.64 7.06 19.44
C ASN A 29 -2.02 8.13 18.40
N LEU A 30 -1.32 9.26 18.40
CA LEU A 30 -1.57 10.35 17.44
C LEU A 30 -1.29 9.92 16.00
N ALA A 31 -0.17 9.24 15.75
CA ALA A 31 0.20 8.75 14.43
C ALA A 31 -0.82 7.74 13.89
N VAL A 32 -1.26 6.78 14.71
CA VAL A 32 -2.26 5.79 14.30
C VAL A 32 -3.61 6.45 14.03
N GLN A 33 -4.02 7.43 14.83
CA GLN A 33 -5.27 8.17 14.59
C GLN A 33 -5.24 8.88 13.23
N GLN A 34 -4.13 9.52 12.88
CA GLN A 34 -3.93 10.18 11.59
C GLN A 34 -3.98 9.19 10.42
N LEU A 35 -3.28 8.05 10.53
CA LEU A 35 -3.24 7.02 9.49
C LEU A 35 -4.57 6.28 9.32
N ALA A 36 -5.25 6.00 10.44
CA ALA A 36 -6.51 5.27 10.43
C ALA A 36 -7.68 6.15 9.97
N GLY A 37 -7.63 7.46 10.28
CA GLY A 37 -8.77 8.36 10.16
C GLY A 37 -9.83 8.09 11.24
N ALA A 38 -9.42 7.58 12.40
CA ALA A 38 -10.30 7.17 13.50
C ALA A 38 -9.71 7.58 14.84
N THR A 39 -10.56 7.96 15.80
CA THR A 39 -10.14 8.33 17.15
C THR A 39 -9.94 7.08 18.01
N LEU A 40 -8.79 6.99 18.68
CA LEU A 40 -8.49 5.94 19.65
C LEU A 40 -8.45 6.58 21.05
N GLY A 41 -9.49 6.30 21.84
CA GLY A 41 -9.64 6.79 23.21
C GLY A 41 -9.12 5.82 24.28
N PRO A 42 -9.12 6.23 25.55
CA PRO A 42 -8.65 5.40 26.68
C PRO A 42 -9.45 4.09 26.83
N ASP A 43 -10.72 4.09 26.45
CA ASP A 43 -11.59 2.91 26.52
C ASP A 43 -11.43 1.94 25.33
N THR A 44 -10.52 2.26 24.40
CA THR A 44 -10.27 1.40 23.24
C THR A 44 -9.72 0.06 23.72
N SER A 45 -10.43 -1.02 23.37
CA SER A 45 -9.98 -2.38 23.67
C SER A 45 -8.72 -2.74 22.86
N THR A 46 -7.90 -3.65 23.37
CA THR A 46 -6.73 -4.17 22.63
C THR A 46 -7.14 -4.78 21.28
N ALA A 47 -8.28 -5.46 21.21
CA ALA A 47 -8.79 -6.04 19.98
C ALA A 47 -9.15 -4.96 18.95
N THR A 48 -9.76 -3.85 19.39
CA THR A 48 -10.06 -2.70 18.55
C THR A 48 -8.78 -2.05 18.04
N ALA A 49 -7.80 -1.81 18.92
CA ALA A 49 -6.50 -1.24 18.54
C ALA A 49 -5.77 -2.13 17.51
N LEU A 50 -5.72 -3.44 17.74
CA LEU A 50 -5.16 -4.41 16.79
C LEU A 50 -5.91 -4.38 15.45
N ARG A 51 -7.25 -4.32 15.48
CA ARG A 51 -8.04 -4.25 14.25
C ARG A 51 -7.73 -2.98 13.48
N THR A 52 -7.62 -1.84 14.15
CA THR A 52 -7.24 -0.56 13.54
C THR A 52 -5.85 -0.65 12.90
N LEU A 53 -4.87 -1.27 13.56
CA LEU A 53 -3.55 -1.50 12.98
C LEU A 53 -3.59 -2.36 11.72
N VAL A 54 -4.39 -3.44 11.73
CA VAL A 54 -4.59 -4.29 10.54
C VAL A 54 -5.24 -3.51 9.41
N ASP A 55 -6.21 -2.63 9.71
CA ASP A 55 -6.84 -1.78 8.71
C ASP A 55 -5.86 -0.75 8.12
N VAL A 56 -4.99 -0.15 8.94
CA VAL A 56 -3.92 0.75 8.49
C VAL A 56 -2.92 0.00 7.60
N ALA A 57 -2.44 -1.16 8.05
CA ALA A 57 -1.51 -1.99 7.27
C ALA A 57 -2.12 -2.43 5.93
N ARG A 58 -3.40 -2.83 5.92
CA ARG A 58 -4.11 -3.17 4.67
C ARG A 58 -4.13 -1.99 3.70
N LYS A 59 -4.46 -0.78 4.17
CA LYS A 59 -4.46 0.43 3.33
C LYS A 59 -3.06 0.69 2.76
N ALA A 60 -2.02 0.59 3.59
CA ALA A 60 -0.64 0.78 3.14
C ALA A 60 -0.23 -0.24 2.07
N VAL A 61 -0.55 -1.51 2.25
CA VAL A 61 -0.28 -2.57 1.25
C VAL A 61 -1.03 -2.30 -0.06
N LEU A 62 -2.32 -1.92 0.01
CA LEU A 62 -3.09 -1.61 -1.19
C LEU A 62 -2.54 -0.40 -1.94
N ASN A 63 -2.09 0.63 -1.22
CA ASN A 63 -1.44 1.79 -1.84
C ASN A 63 -0.15 1.38 -2.55
N GLU A 64 0.67 0.52 -1.94
CA GLU A 64 1.91 0.01 -2.56
C GLU A 64 1.61 -0.83 -3.81
N VAL A 65 0.58 -1.68 -3.77
CA VAL A 65 0.12 -2.46 -4.94
C VAL A 65 -0.34 -1.54 -6.06
N MET A 66 -1.05 -0.46 -5.75
CA MET A 66 -1.46 0.52 -6.76
C MET A 66 -0.26 1.24 -7.37
N VAL A 67 0.69 1.69 -6.55
CA VAL A 67 1.92 2.37 -7.02
C VAL A 67 2.73 1.46 -7.94
N THR A 68 2.97 0.21 -7.52
CA THR A 68 3.71 -0.78 -8.31
C THR A 68 2.95 -1.18 -9.58
N GLY A 69 1.62 -1.31 -9.52
CA GLY A 69 0.77 -1.57 -10.68
C GLY A 69 0.80 -0.44 -11.71
N TYR A 70 0.74 0.82 -11.27
CA TYR A 70 0.87 1.97 -12.17
C TYR A 70 2.28 2.07 -12.77
N ALA A 71 3.32 1.78 -11.99
CA ALA A 71 4.69 1.74 -12.52
C ALA A 71 4.85 0.67 -13.60
N ALA A 72 4.26 -0.52 -13.41
CA ALA A 72 4.27 -1.59 -14.40
C ALA A 72 3.49 -1.21 -15.67
N LEU A 73 2.32 -0.56 -15.52
CA LEU A 73 1.52 -0.09 -16.65
C LEU A 73 2.28 0.99 -17.46
N ALA A 74 2.91 1.95 -16.79
CA ALA A 74 3.71 2.99 -17.44
C ALA A 74 4.93 2.40 -18.18
N ALA A 75 5.57 1.38 -17.61
CA ALA A 75 6.67 0.66 -18.27
C ALA A 75 6.20 -0.07 -19.53
N ALA A 76 5.03 -0.72 -19.48
CA ALA A 76 4.46 -1.40 -20.64
C ALA A 76 4.10 -0.42 -21.79
N GLN A 77 3.52 0.73 -21.46
CA GLN A 77 3.22 1.79 -22.44
C GLN A 77 4.49 2.36 -23.10
N THR A 78 5.57 2.49 -22.31
CA THR A 78 6.85 2.99 -22.83
C THR A 78 7.44 2.05 -23.89
N GLU A 79 7.36 0.72 -23.71
CA GLU A 79 7.85 -0.25 -24.69
C GLU A 79 7.01 -0.25 -25.98
N GLU A 80 5.69 -0.14 -25.87
CA GLU A 80 4.78 -0.04 -27.02
C GLU A 80 5.07 1.21 -27.86
N ASP A 81 5.29 2.36 -27.21
CA ASP A 81 5.71 3.60 -27.87
C ASP A 81 7.07 3.47 -28.58
N HIS A 82 8.00 2.74 -27.99
CA HIS A 82 9.29 2.47 -28.61
C HIS A 82 9.14 1.55 -29.84
N ALA A 83 8.27 0.54 -29.78
CA ALA A 83 7.96 -0.33 -30.91
C ALA A 83 7.32 0.43 -32.07
N HIS A 84 6.34 1.30 -31.79
CA HIS A 84 5.70 2.14 -32.80
C HIS A 84 6.69 3.11 -33.46
N ARG A 85 7.56 3.77 -32.68
CA ARG A 85 8.61 4.65 -33.22
C ARG A 85 9.60 3.90 -34.10
N ARG A 86 9.99 2.67 -33.74
CA ARG A 86 10.85 1.82 -34.58
C ARG A 86 10.16 1.43 -35.89
N ALA A 87 8.89 1.04 -35.85
CA ALA A 87 8.12 0.66 -37.03
C ALA A 87 7.86 1.85 -37.98
N ALA A 88 7.63 3.05 -37.44
CA ALA A 88 7.50 4.27 -38.24
C ALA A 88 8.78 4.59 -39.01
N ARG A 89 9.95 4.53 -38.35
CA ARG A 89 11.26 4.79 -38.99
C ARG A 89 11.58 3.82 -40.12
N ARG A 90 11.26 2.53 -39.96
CA ARG A 90 11.47 1.53 -41.02
C ARG A 90 10.66 1.86 -42.29
N ARG A 91 9.38 2.21 -42.11
CA ARG A 91 8.50 2.61 -43.22
C ARG A 91 9.00 3.87 -43.94
N THR A 92 9.48 4.88 -43.20
CA THR A 92 10.04 6.08 -43.84
C THR A 92 11.32 5.78 -44.62
N ALA A 93 12.18 4.90 -44.11
CA ALA A 93 13.41 4.50 -44.79
C ALA A 93 13.15 3.66 -46.06
N GLU A 94 12.08 2.89 -46.09
CA GLU A 94 11.63 2.13 -47.27
C GLU A 94 11.09 3.09 -48.36
N VAL A 95 10.25 4.06 -47.98
CA VAL A 95 9.73 5.09 -48.92
C VAL A 95 10.85 5.94 -49.53
N SER A 96 11.93 6.18 -48.77
CA SER A 96 13.09 6.97 -49.21
C SER A 96 14.03 6.21 -50.17
N ARG A 97 13.90 4.87 -50.27
CA ARG A 97 14.73 4.01 -51.14
C ARG A 97 14.10 3.74 -52.51
N ASP A 98 12.79 3.96 -52.63
CA ASP A 98 12.01 3.82 -53.87
C ASP A 98 11.77 5.18 -54.59
N SER A 99 12.41 6.26 -54.13
CA SER A 99 12.41 7.59 -54.77
C SER A 99 13.76 7.89 -55.41
#